data_AF-A0A5E4XRG0-F1
#
_entry.id   AF-A0A5E4XRG0-F1
#
_cell.length_a   1.000
_cell.length_b   1.000
_cell.length_c   1.000
_cell.angle_alpha   90.00
_cell.angle_beta   90.00
_cell.angle_gamma   90.00
#
_symmetry.space_group_name_H-M   'P 1'
#
loop_
_entity.id
_entity.type
_entity.pdbx_description
1 polymer ?
#
loop_
_entity_poly.entity_id
_entity_poly.type
_entity_poly.pdbx_seq_one_letter_code
_entity_poly.pdbx_strand_id
1 'polypeptide(L)'
;MNIGQAAQASGVTAKMIRYYESIGLMPPSPRSEAGYRRYGEQDLHLLRFIRQSRRLGFGIDQIRQLLALWQDRDRSSAQVKALAQSHVNELNQRIGELVAMRDTLSHLAAHCHGDDRPDCPILDGIAAAELPGHPGGKAERPASAMVSAAATDAPTASGGAGGSVGDGEGQVRHVPQT
;
A
#
# COMPACT_ATOMS: atom_id res chain seq x y z
N MET A 1 1.66 -14.26 20.61
CA MET A 1 1.01 -15.46 20.01
C MET A 1 1.91 -16.07 18.92
N ASN A 2 1.79 -17.37 18.63
CA ASN A 2 2.52 -18.02 17.53
C ASN A 2 1.84 -17.75 16.17
N ILE A 3 2.47 -18.19 15.06
CA ILE A 3 1.93 -17.94 13.71
C ILE A 3 0.58 -18.64 13.44
N GLY A 4 0.34 -19.80 14.04
CA GLY A 4 -0.93 -20.52 13.89
C GLY A 4 -2.08 -19.78 14.58
N GLN A 5 -1.84 -19.31 15.80
CA GLN A 5 -2.77 -18.46 16.54
C GLN A 5 -3.03 -17.14 15.82
N ALA A 6 -1.97 -16.51 15.29
CA ALA A 6 -2.11 -15.27 14.51
C ALA A 6 -2.94 -15.49 13.24
N ALA A 7 -2.72 -16.61 12.56
CA ALA A 7 -3.48 -16.97 11.37
C ALA A 7 -4.97 -17.14 11.66
N GLN A 8 -5.31 -17.85 12.73
CA GLN A 8 -6.70 -18.04 13.16
C GLN A 8 -7.34 -16.71 13.56
N ALA A 9 -6.65 -15.88 14.34
CA ALA A 9 -7.19 -14.61 14.86
C ALA A 9 -7.32 -13.51 13.78
N SER A 10 -6.46 -13.53 12.75
CA SER A 10 -6.52 -12.56 11.64
C SER A 10 -7.35 -13.02 10.45
N GLY A 11 -7.60 -14.32 10.32
CA GLY A 11 -8.22 -14.92 9.14
C GLY A 11 -7.30 -14.95 7.91
N VAL A 12 -5.98 -14.80 8.11
CA VAL A 12 -4.94 -14.90 7.08
C VAL A 12 -4.17 -16.20 7.30
N THR A 13 -3.95 -17.00 6.25
CA THR A 13 -3.23 -18.28 6.41
C THR A 13 -1.78 -18.06 6.83
N ALA A 14 -1.20 -18.99 7.60
CA ALA A 14 0.21 -18.90 8.00
C ALA A 14 1.19 -18.83 6.80
N LYS A 15 0.82 -19.38 5.65
CA LYS A 15 1.57 -19.23 4.40
C LYS A 15 1.58 -17.77 3.93
N MET A 16 0.40 -17.12 3.93
CA MET A 16 0.28 -15.73 3.54
C MET A 16 0.94 -14.77 4.53
N ILE A 17 0.91 -15.07 5.83
CA ILE A 17 1.65 -14.28 6.83
C ILE A 17 3.15 -14.28 6.50
N ARG A 18 3.74 -15.46 6.26
CA ARG A 18 5.16 -15.57 5.86
C ARG A 18 5.44 -14.86 4.55
N TYR A 19 4.52 -14.95 3.58
CA TYR A 19 4.64 -14.25 2.31
C TYR A 19 4.67 -12.73 2.54
N TYR A 20 3.74 -12.17 3.30
CA TYR A 20 3.69 -10.74 3.61
C TYR A 20 4.93 -10.25 4.36
N GLU A 21 5.49 -11.05 5.26
CA GLU A 21 6.81 -10.76 5.86
C GLU A 21 7.92 -10.76 4.81
N SER A 22 7.95 -11.76 3.90
CA SER A 22 9.02 -11.89 2.90
C SER A 22 9.08 -10.74 1.90
N ILE A 23 7.93 -10.14 1.59
CA ILE A 23 7.83 -8.97 0.70
C ILE A 23 7.89 -7.65 1.48
N GLY A 24 8.16 -7.69 2.79
CA GLY A 24 8.25 -6.51 3.66
C GLY A 24 6.95 -5.71 3.75
N LEU A 25 5.78 -6.37 3.62
CA LEU A 25 4.48 -5.74 3.81
C LEU A 25 4.11 -5.66 5.31
N MET A 26 4.71 -6.53 6.12
CA MET A 26 4.68 -6.43 7.57
C MET A 26 6.09 -6.27 8.12
N PRO A 27 6.26 -5.52 9.23
CA PRO A 27 7.53 -5.48 9.93
C PRO A 27 7.90 -6.90 10.40
N PRO A 28 9.20 -7.24 10.43
CA PRO A 28 9.64 -8.53 10.92
C PRO A 28 9.27 -8.68 12.39
N SER A 29 8.53 -9.75 12.72
CA SER A 29 8.14 -10.06 14.08
C SER A 29 9.38 -10.29 14.97
N PRO A 30 9.43 -9.71 16.19
CA PRO A 30 10.52 -9.95 17.12
C PRO A 30 10.61 -11.44 17.44
N ARG A 31 11.84 -11.96 17.41
CA ARG A 31 12.10 -13.34 17.82
C ARG A 31 12.14 -13.39 19.34
N SER A 32 11.46 -14.37 19.93
CA SER A 32 11.65 -14.70 21.35
C SER A 32 13.08 -15.19 21.60
N GLU A 33 13.51 -15.22 22.85
CA GLU A 33 14.78 -15.82 23.28
C GLU A 33 14.94 -17.27 22.78
N ALA A 34 13.84 -18.02 22.66
CA ALA A 34 13.81 -19.38 22.11
C ALA A 34 13.79 -19.45 20.56
N GLY A 35 13.99 -18.33 19.85
CA GLY A 35 14.06 -18.26 18.38
C GLY A 35 12.72 -18.20 17.63
N TYR A 36 11.58 -18.35 18.32
CA TYR A 36 10.25 -18.31 17.69
C TYR A 36 9.74 -16.87 17.42
N ARG A 37 9.06 -16.67 16.28
CA ARG A 37 8.34 -15.42 15.98
C ARG A 37 7.14 -15.24 16.91
N ARG A 38 6.97 -14.03 17.46
CA ARG A 38 5.83 -13.65 18.29
C ARG A 38 5.02 -12.54 17.64
N TYR A 39 3.75 -12.82 17.39
CA TYR A 39 2.80 -11.82 16.91
C TYR A 39 2.08 -11.18 18.11
N GLY A 40 1.86 -9.87 18.04
CA GLY A 40 1.08 -9.09 19.00
C GLY A 40 -0.25 -8.61 18.41
N GLU A 41 -0.98 -7.82 19.18
CA GLU A 41 -2.26 -7.24 18.73
C GLU A 41 -2.07 -6.30 17.53
N GLN A 42 -0.99 -5.51 17.51
CA GLN A 42 -0.69 -4.62 16.38
C GLN A 42 -0.53 -5.41 15.07
N ASP A 43 0.14 -6.56 15.11
CA ASP A 43 0.29 -7.44 13.94
C ASP A 43 -1.05 -8.00 13.49
N LEU A 44 -1.94 -8.35 14.42
CA LEU A 44 -3.29 -8.81 14.09
C LEU A 44 -4.11 -7.71 13.42
N HIS A 45 -4.04 -6.49 13.93
CA HIS A 45 -4.70 -5.34 13.29
C HIS A 45 -4.18 -5.11 11.87
N LEU A 46 -2.86 -5.20 11.68
CA LEU A 46 -2.23 -5.08 10.37
C LEU A 46 -2.66 -6.20 9.42
N LEU A 47 -2.67 -7.45 9.86
CA LEU A 47 -3.11 -8.60 9.07
C LEU A 47 -4.58 -8.51 8.68
N ARG A 48 -5.45 -8.06 9.60
CA ARG A 48 -6.87 -7.81 9.30
C ARG A 48 -7.04 -6.69 8.27
N PHE A 49 -6.24 -5.63 8.37
CA PHE A 49 -6.23 -4.55 7.39
C PHE A 49 -5.84 -5.06 6.00
N ILE A 50 -4.71 -5.77 5.88
CA ILE A 50 -4.24 -6.35 4.62
C ILE A 50 -5.31 -7.27 4.02
N ARG A 51 -5.92 -8.12 4.84
CA ARG A 51 -7.00 -9.02 4.40
C ARG A 51 -8.17 -8.23 3.82
N GLN A 52 -8.63 -7.17 4.49
CA GLN A 52 -9.76 -6.38 4.01
C GLN A 52 -9.43 -5.61 2.73
N SER A 53 -8.23 -5.03 2.62
CA SER A 53 -7.79 -4.35 1.41
C SER A 53 -7.71 -5.32 0.21
N ARG A 54 -7.21 -6.55 0.43
CA ARG A 54 -7.25 -7.60 -0.59
C ARG A 54 -8.66 -7.97 -1.03
N ARG A 55 -9.64 -7.99 -0.11
CA ARG A 55 -11.05 -8.25 -0.44
C ARG A 55 -11.68 -7.15 -1.29
N LEU A 56 -11.21 -5.92 -1.16
CA LEU A 56 -11.62 -4.77 -1.99
C LEU A 56 -10.90 -4.73 -3.35
N GLY A 57 -10.05 -5.71 -3.65
CA GLY A 57 -9.34 -5.80 -4.92
C GLY A 57 -8.07 -4.97 -4.99
N PHE A 58 -7.60 -4.38 -3.89
CA PHE A 58 -6.33 -3.64 -3.91
C PHE A 58 -5.15 -4.59 -4.17
N GLY A 59 -4.25 -4.15 -5.06
CA GLY A 59 -2.97 -4.78 -5.31
C GLY A 59 -2.01 -4.62 -4.13
N ILE A 60 -0.94 -5.42 -4.10
CA ILE A 60 0.05 -5.39 -3.01
C ILE A 60 0.71 -4.00 -2.88
N ASP A 61 1.00 -3.33 -3.99
CA ASP A 61 1.62 -2.00 -3.97
C ASP A 61 0.66 -0.93 -3.44
N GLN A 62 -0.62 -0.97 -3.82
CA GLN A 62 -1.64 -0.09 -3.26
C GLN A 62 -1.85 -0.35 -1.76
N ILE A 63 -1.81 -1.62 -1.32
CA ILE A 63 -1.88 -1.96 0.10
C ILE A 63 -0.69 -1.38 0.86
N ARG A 64 0.53 -1.41 0.29
CA ARG A 64 1.71 -0.79 0.90
C ARG A 64 1.52 0.72 1.09
N GLN A 65 0.99 1.41 0.08
CA GLN A 65 0.67 2.84 0.18
C GLN A 65 -0.39 3.12 1.24
N LEU A 66 -1.47 2.32 1.27
CA LEU A 66 -2.50 2.40 2.29
C LEU A 66 -1.94 2.18 3.70
N LEU A 67 -0.99 1.26 3.86
CA LEU A 67 -0.33 0.98 5.14
C LEU A 67 0.58 2.13 5.59
N ALA A 68 1.38 2.69 4.68
CA ALA A 68 2.20 3.86 4.97
C ALA A 68 1.32 5.03 5.43
N LEU A 69 0.24 5.29 4.69
CA LEU A 69 -0.76 6.27 5.09
C LEU A 69 -1.41 5.87 6.40
N TRP A 70 -1.68 4.60 6.69
CA TRP A 70 -2.34 4.19 7.94
C TRP A 70 -1.47 4.37 9.19
N GLN A 71 -0.16 4.21 9.06
CA GLN A 71 0.79 4.37 10.17
C GLN A 71 1.13 5.83 10.44
N ASP A 72 1.03 6.70 9.44
CA ASP A 72 1.22 8.14 9.60
C ASP A 72 0.04 8.76 10.39
N ARG A 73 0.36 9.32 11.56
CA ARG A 73 -0.63 9.93 12.47
C ARG A 73 -0.98 11.38 12.08
N ASP A 74 -0.13 12.04 11.30
CA ASP A 74 -0.27 13.45 10.89
C ASP A 74 -0.81 13.59 9.45
N ARG A 75 -1.21 12.47 8.83
CA ARG A 75 -1.67 12.42 7.45
C ARG A 75 -2.87 13.31 7.16
N SER A 76 -2.89 13.85 5.94
CA SER A 76 -4.10 14.40 5.36
C SER A 76 -5.02 13.28 4.85
N SER A 77 -6.31 13.34 5.18
CA SER A 77 -7.33 12.41 4.65
C SER A 77 -7.48 12.48 3.12
N ALA A 78 -6.96 13.55 2.50
CA ALA A 78 -6.97 13.77 1.07
C ALA A 78 -6.23 12.67 0.28
N GLN A 79 -5.05 12.24 0.75
CA GLN A 79 -4.26 11.21 0.07
C GLN A 79 -4.96 9.84 0.09
N VAL A 80 -5.55 9.47 1.22
CA VAL A 80 -6.33 8.23 1.35
C VAL A 80 -7.54 8.25 0.41
N LYS A 81 -8.25 9.40 0.36
CA LYS A 81 -9.40 9.58 -0.54
C LYS A 81 -8.98 9.49 -2.01
N ALA A 82 -7.87 10.11 -2.40
CA ALA A 82 -7.38 10.06 -3.77
C ALA A 82 -7.06 8.62 -4.22
N LEU A 83 -6.37 7.85 -3.37
CA LEU A 83 -6.04 6.45 -3.66
C LEU A 83 -7.30 5.58 -3.79
N ALA A 84 -8.27 5.75 -2.89
CA ALA A 84 -9.55 5.05 -2.97
C ALA A 84 -10.32 5.42 -4.25
N GLN A 85 -10.35 6.70 -4.62
CA GLN A 85 -11.06 7.15 -5.82
C GLN A 85 -10.40 6.64 -7.11
N SER A 86 -9.07 6.57 -7.16
CA SER A 86 -8.35 5.96 -8.28
C SER A 86 -8.77 4.51 -8.47
N HIS A 87 -8.79 3.73 -7.38
CA HIS A 87 -9.20 2.33 -7.44
C HIS A 87 -10.67 2.15 -7.83
N VAL A 88 -11.56 3.03 -7.36
CA VAL A 88 -12.96 3.05 -7.81
C VAL A 88 -13.06 3.29 -9.32
N ASN A 89 -12.25 4.19 -9.88
CA ASN A 89 -12.24 4.46 -11.30
C ASN A 89 -11.71 3.25 -12.10
N GLU A 90 -10.64 2.59 -11.64
CA GLU A 90 -10.13 1.35 -12.23
C GLU A 90 -11.19 0.24 -12.23
N LEU A 91 -11.91 0.07 -11.12
CA LEU A 91 -13.01 -0.89 -11.02
C LEU A 91 -14.14 -0.56 -11.99
N ASN A 92 -14.53 0.71 -12.10
CA ASN A 92 -15.59 1.14 -13.03
C ASN A 92 -15.21 0.89 -14.49
N GLN A 93 -13.95 1.12 -14.87
CA GLN A 93 -13.45 0.78 -16.21
C GLN A 93 -13.57 -0.72 -16.46
N ARG A 94 -13.10 -1.54 -15.51
CA ARG A 94 -13.18 -3.00 -15.66
C ARG A 94 -14.62 -3.51 -15.70
N ILE A 95 -15.53 -2.90 -14.94
CA ILE A 95 -16.97 -3.20 -15.00
C ILE A 95 -17.50 -2.89 -16.41
N GLY A 96 -17.15 -1.73 -16.98
CA GLY A 96 -17.55 -1.37 -18.34
C GLY A 96 -17.09 -2.40 -19.39
N GLU A 97 -15.84 -2.83 -19.32
CA GLU A 97 -15.30 -3.89 -20.19
C GLU A 97 -16.06 -5.23 -20.02
N LEU A 98 -16.30 -5.65 -18.78
CA LEU A 98 -17.03 -6.88 -18.47
C LEU A 98 -18.49 -6.83 -18.93
N VAL A 99 -19.14 -5.67 -18.80
CA VAL A 99 -20.49 -5.43 -19.30
C VAL A 99 -20.51 -5.55 -20.82
N ALA A 100 -19.57 -4.89 -21.53
CA ALA A 100 -19.49 -4.98 -22.98
C ALA A 100 -19.27 -6.43 -23.46
N MET A 101 -18.37 -7.17 -22.82
CA MET A 101 -18.15 -8.60 -23.14
C MET A 101 -19.40 -9.44 -22.90
N ARG A 102 -20.08 -9.25 -21.76
CA ARG A 102 -21.33 -9.95 -21.44
C ARG A 102 -22.40 -9.64 -22.48
N ASP A 103 -22.54 -8.38 -22.87
CA ASP A 103 -23.60 -7.94 -23.78
C ASP A 103 -23.39 -8.50 -25.19
N THR A 104 -22.14 -8.54 -25.67
CA THR A 104 -21.77 -9.23 -26.92
C THR A 104 -22.12 -10.72 -26.86
N LEU A 105 -21.71 -11.43 -25.81
CA LEU A 105 -22.01 -12.86 -25.66
C LEU A 105 -23.53 -13.11 -25.56
N SER A 106 -24.24 -12.25 -24.85
CA SER A 106 -25.69 -12.34 -24.69
C SER A 106 -26.42 -12.10 -26.02
N HIS A 107 -25.93 -11.14 -26.82
CA HIS A 107 -26.43 -10.90 -28.16
C HIS A 107 -26.23 -12.11 -29.07
N LEU A 108 -25.01 -12.66 -29.13
CA LEU A 108 -24.72 -13.84 -29.94
C LEU A 108 -25.55 -15.05 -29.51
N ALA A 109 -25.70 -15.27 -28.19
CA ALA A 109 -26.52 -16.34 -27.66
C ALA A 109 -28.00 -16.20 -28.02
N ALA A 110 -28.55 -14.98 -28.00
CA ALA A 110 -29.94 -14.72 -28.39
C ALA A 110 -30.24 -15.00 -29.87
N HIS A 111 -29.22 -14.95 -30.73
CA HIS A 111 -29.34 -15.24 -32.16
C HIS A 111 -28.98 -16.68 -32.52
N CYS A 112 -28.51 -17.47 -31.55
CA CYS A 112 -28.25 -18.89 -31.73
C CYS A 112 -29.52 -19.70 -31.47
N HIS A 113 -29.86 -20.60 -32.40
CA HIS A 113 -31.04 -21.47 -32.25
C HIS A 113 -30.83 -22.59 -31.22
N GLY A 114 -29.58 -22.97 -30.94
CA GLY A 114 -29.24 -23.98 -29.93
C GLY A 114 -29.73 -25.40 -30.26
N ASP A 115 -29.88 -25.73 -31.54
CA ASP A 115 -30.28 -27.03 -32.05
C ASP A 115 -29.10 -27.78 -32.71
N ASP A 116 -29.35 -28.97 -33.28
CA ASP A 116 -28.31 -29.82 -33.89
C ASP A 116 -27.78 -29.29 -35.25
N ARG A 117 -28.00 -28.01 -35.57
CA ARG A 117 -27.54 -27.40 -36.82
C ARG A 117 -26.07 -26.98 -36.72
N PRO A 118 -25.32 -27.07 -37.83
CA PRO A 118 -23.91 -26.64 -37.86
C PRO A 118 -23.76 -25.12 -37.87
N ASP A 119 -24.81 -24.38 -38.25
CA ASP A 119 -24.79 -22.91 -38.35
C ASP A 119 -24.92 -22.31 -36.94
N CYS A 120 -23.81 -21.78 -36.41
CA CYS A 120 -23.74 -21.25 -35.06
C CYS A 120 -23.27 -19.79 -35.06
N PRO A 121 -24.19 -18.82 -34.95
CA PRO A 121 -23.87 -17.39 -34.91
C PRO A 121 -22.89 -16.99 -33.82
N ILE A 122 -22.76 -17.79 -32.75
CA ILE A 122 -21.76 -17.59 -31.69
C ILE A 122 -20.34 -17.84 -32.22
N LEU A 123 -20.12 -18.94 -32.92
CA LEU A 123 -18.81 -19.29 -33.47
C LEU A 123 -18.42 -18.31 -34.57
N ASP A 124 -19.36 -17.95 -35.45
CA ASP A 124 -19.15 -16.95 -36.49
C ASP A 124 -18.86 -15.58 -35.90
N GLY A 125 -19.62 -15.17 -34.87
CA GLY A 125 -19.42 -13.90 -34.18
C GLY A 125 -18.08 -13.80 -33.44
N ILE A 126 -17.60 -14.88 -32.81
CA ILE A 126 -16.28 -14.91 -32.16
C ILE A 126 -15.16 -14.92 -33.20
N ALA A 127 -15.34 -15.61 -34.34
CA ALA A 127 -14.37 -15.65 -35.43
C ALA A 127 -14.29 -14.33 -36.21
N ALA A 128 -15.41 -13.61 -36.33
CA ALA A 128 -15.52 -12.34 -37.04
C ALA A 128 -15.19 -11.12 -36.17
N ALA A 129 -15.36 -11.20 -34.85
CA ALA A 129 -15.02 -10.10 -33.95
C ALA A 129 -13.50 -9.99 -33.79
N GLU A 130 -12.92 -8.91 -34.31
CA GLU A 130 -11.83 -8.22 -33.59
C GLU A 130 -12.42 -7.75 -32.26
N LEU A 131 -12.48 -8.67 -31.29
CA LEU A 131 -12.91 -8.38 -29.92
C LEU A 131 -12.10 -7.17 -29.45
N PRO A 132 -12.74 -6.09 -28.95
CA PRO A 132 -12.01 -4.96 -28.38
C PRO A 132 -11.04 -5.50 -27.34
N GLY A 133 -9.74 -5.28 -27.63
CA GLY A 133 -8.63 -6.06 -27.12
C GLY A 133 -8.69 -6.28 -25.61
N HIS A 134 -8.50 -7.53 -25.21
CA HIS A 134 -8.34 -7.95 -23.82
C HIS A 134 -7.06 -7.32 -23.23
N PRO A 135 -7.10 -6.38 -22.25
CA PRO A 135 -5.91 -6.00 -21.53
C PRO A 135 -5.68 -7.05 -20.43
N GLY A 136 -5.34 -8.27 -20.83
CA GLY A 136 -5.16 -9.40 -19.92
C GLY A 136 -4.05 -10.32 -20.41
N GLY A 137 -2.88 -9.73 -20.62
CA GLY A 137 -1.64 -10.44 -20.92
C GLY A 137 -0.46 -9.69 -20.31
N LYS A 138 -0.34 -9.80 -18.97
CA LYS A 138 0.66 -9.17 -18.08
C LYS A 138 0.36 -7.72 -17.70
N ALA A 139 0.05 -7.52 -16.44
CA ALA A 139 0.21 -6.23 -15.77
C ALA A 139 1.71 -5.88 -15.75
N GLU A 140 2.18 -5.21 -16.80
CA GLU A 140 3.42 -4.48 -16.75
C GLU A 140 3.19 -3.26 -15.86
N ARG A 141 3.98 -3.19 -14.79
CA ARG A 141 3.91 -2.17 -13.74
C ARG A 141 3.97 -0.78 -14.36
N PRO A 142 3.10 0.19 -14.01
CA PRO A 142 3.41 1.57 -14.35
C PRO A 142 4.60 1.99 -13.50
N ALA A 143 5.74 2.19 -14.16
CA ALA A 143 6.82 2.97 -13.62
C ALA A 143 6.29 4.40 -13.34
N SER A 144 6.50 4.85 -12.11
CA SER A 144 6.61 6.26 -11.72
C SER A 144 5.52 7.22 -12.19
N ALA A 145 4.48 7.41 -11.38
CA ALA A 145 3.92 8.74 -11.21
C ALA A 145 4.73 9.46 -10.12
N MET A 146 5.74 10.19 -10.57
CA MET A 146 6.48 11.16 -9.77
C MET A 146 5.50 12.17 -9.15
N VAL A 147 5.48 12.27 -7.82
CA VAL A 147 5.11 13.52 -7.14
C VAL A 147 6.28 13.88 -6.25
N SER A 148 6.94 14.96 -6.66
CA SER A 148 8.09 15.58 -6.03
C SER A 148 7.88 15.85 -4.54
N ALA A 149 8.86 15.43 -3.76
CA ALA A 149 9.17 16.02 -2.47
C ALA A 149 9.65 17.47 -2.71
N ALA A 150 8.89 18.44 -2.23
CA ALA A 150 9.43 19.75 -1.92
C ALA A 150 9.94 19.69 -0.48
N ALA A 151 11.26 19.49 -0.35
CA ALA A 151 12.02 19.74 0.85
C ALA A 151 12.45 21.22 0.86
N THR A 152 12.27 21.88 2.00
CA THR A 152 13.03 23.04 2.49
C THR A 152 12.82 23.02 4.00
N ASP A 153 13.74 22.40 4.74
CA ASP A 153 14.94 23.01 5.36
C ASP A 153 14.64 23.54 6.76
N ALA A 154 15.01 22.73 7.75
CA ALA A 154 15.17 23.12 9.14
C ALA A 154 16.67 23.29 9.41
N PRO A 155 17.17 24.48 9.79
CA PRO A 155 18.53 24.60 10.26
C PRO A 155 18.59 24.27 11.76
N THR A 156 19.36 23.22 12.07
CA THR A 156 20.01 23.06 13.36
C THR A 156 21.04 24.18 13.55
N ALA A 157 20.92 24.96 14.62
CA ALA A 157 21.96 25.87 15.06
C ALA A 157 22.16 25.73 16.58
N SER A 158 23.12 24.89 16.95
CA SER A 158 23.87 24.99 18.20
C SER A 158 24.90 26.11 18.07
N GLY A 159 24.92 27.05 19.01
CA GLY A 159 25.93 28.11 19.04
C GLY A 159 25.88 28.92 20.33
N GLY A 160 26.52 28.40 21.39
CA GLY A 160 26.85 29.17 22.57
C GLY A 160 28.17 29.91 22.38
N ALA A 161 28.20 31.21 22.65
CA ALA A 161 29.35 31.99 23.10
C ALA A 161 28.87 33.43 23.38
N GLY A 162 28.90 33.85 24.64
CA GLY A 162 28.54 35.19 25.08
C GLY A 162 29.34 35.56 26.32
N GLY A 163 30.66 35.64 26.18
CA GLY A 163 31.55 36.19 27.19
C GLY A 163 31.80 37.67 26.88
N SER A 164 31.13 38.54 27.61
CA SER A 164 31.36 39.98 27.60
C SER A 164 32.53 40.34 28.51
N VAL A 165 33.61 40.84 27.92
CA VAL A 165 34.72 41.54 28.59
C VAL A 165 34.24 42.96 28.90
N GLY A 166 34.30 43.34 30.17
CA GLY A 166 34.09 44.71 30.63
C GLY A 166 35.29 45.13 31.46
N ASP A 167 36.08 46.03 30.89
CA ASP A 167 37.15 46.79 31.55
C ASP A 167 36.62 47.60 32.74
N GLY A 168 37.40 47.67 33.82
CA GLY A 168 37.08 48.48 34.99
C GLY A 168 38.18 48.48 36.05
N GLU A 169 38.99 49.53 36.01
CA GLU A 169 40.01 50.00 36.96
C GLU A 169 39.85 49.62 38.45
N GLY A 170 41.00 49.50 39.15
CA GLY A 170 41.06 49.97 40.55
C GLY A 170 41.90 49.19 41.54
N GLN A 171 43.18 49.58 41.65
CA GLN A 171 43.81 49.99 42.92
C GLN A 171 44.08 48.96 44.06
N VAL A 172 45.37 48.56 44.14
CA VAL A 172 46.29 48.67 45.30
C VAL A 172 46.01 47.95 46.64
N ARG A 173 47.07 47.27 47.11
CA ARG A 173 47.60 47.06 48.50
C ARG A 173 47.33 45.72 49.24
N HIS A 174 48.48 45.22 49.75
CA HIS A 174 48.73 44.51 51.02
C HIS A 174 48.72 42.96 51.09
N VAL A 175 49.93 42.38 51.02
CA VAL A 175 50.68 41.58 52.06
C VAL A 175 49.97 41.50 53.44
N PRO A 176 49.98 40.40 54.27
CA PRO A 176 51.07 39.43 54.58
C PRO A 176 50.66 37.93 54.60
N GLN A 177 51.62 37.01 54.41
CA GLN A 177 52.29 36.14 55.42
C GLN A 177 51.37 35.50 56.50
N THR A 178 51.30 34.17 56.49
CA THR A 178 51.75 33.23 57.55
C THR A 178 51.84 31.83 56.96
#